data_AF-A0A3N1PSD1-F1
#
_entry.id   AF-A0A3N1PSD1-F1
#
_cell.length_a   1.000
_cell.length_b   1.000
_cell.length_c   1.000
_cell.angle_alpha   90.00
_cell.angle_beta   90.00
_cell.angle_gamma   90.00
#
_symmetry.space_group_name_H-M   'P 1'
#
loop_
_entity.id
_entity.type
_entity.pdbx_description
1 polymer ?
#
loop_
_entity_poly.entity_id
_entity_poly.type
_entity_poly.pdbx_seq_one_letter_code
_entity_poly.pdbx_strand_id
1 'polypeptide(L)' 'MTVDKATRKVLIVVFSLFGLIFLALGVVELAFRHSFFLGALHVALGLMWLIGASLVYRRAPRI' A
#
# COMPACT_ATOMS: atom_id res chain seq x y z
N MET A 1 -12.37 3.93 20.25
CA MET A 1 -10.91 3.73 20.47
C MET A 1 -10.14 4.63 19.52
N THR A 2 -9.51 5.68 20.04
CA THR A 2 -8.59 6.54 19.29
C THR A 2 -7.24 5.84 19.15
N VAL A 3 -6.82 5.54 17.93
CA VAL A 3 -5.51 4.96 17.63
C VAL A 3 -4.41 5.95 18.03
N ASP A 4 -3.46 5.51 18.86
CA ASP A 4 -2.36 6.35 19.34
C ASP A 4 -1.41 6.76 18.20
N LYS A 5 -0.62 7.82 18.45
CA LYS A 5 0.27 8.42 17.44
C LYS A 5 1.34 7.44 16.95
N ALA A 6 1.82 6.53 17.79
CA ALA A 6 2.85 5.56 17.43
C ALA A 6 2.26 4.46 16.55
N THR A 7 1.15 3.85 16.96
CA THR A 7 0.43 2.84 16.17
C THR A 7 0.02 3.38 14.81
N ARG A 8 -0.39 4.66 14.72
CA ARG A 8 -0.69 5.30 13.44
C ARG A 8 0.52 5.38 12.52
N LYS A 9 1.69 5.81 13.03
CA LYS A 9 2.93 5.87 12.25
C LYS A 9 3.32 4.47 11.76
N VAL A 10 3.22 3.47 12.63
CA VAL A 10 3.47 2.08 12.27
C VAL A 10 2.51 1.63 11.16
N LEU A 11 1.20 1.90 11.27
CA LEU A 11 0.24 1.58 10.22
C LEU A 11 0.59 2.22 8.88
N ILE A 12 0.96 3.50 8.88
CA ILE A 12 1.34 4.22 7.64
C ILE A 12 2.56 3.54 7.01
N VAL A 13 3.59 3.22 7.79
CA VAL A 13 4.79 2.54 7.30
C VAL A 13 4.43 1.15 6.76
N VAL A 14 3.67 0.35 7.50
CA VAL A 14 3.25 -1.00 7.10
C VAL A 14 2.47 -0.95 5.78
N PHE A 15 1.47 -0.09 5.68
CA PHE A 15 0.68 0.07 4.46
C PHE A 15 1.52 0.57 3.28
N SER A 16 2.48 1.46 3.53
CA SER A 16 3.38 1.94 2.48
C SER A 16 4.32 0.85 1.98
N LEU A 17 4.87 0.03 2.90
CA LEU A 17 5.75 -1.08 2.54
C LEU A 17 5.01 -2.16 1.75
N PHE A 18 3.83 -2.59 2.20
CA PHE A 18 3.01 -3.53 1.44
C PHE A 18 2.65 -2.95 0.07
N GLY A 19 2.23 -1.69 0.01
CA GLY A 19 1.91 -1.01 -1.24
C GLY A 19 3.05 -1.05 -2.25
N LEU A 20 4.28 -0.74 -1.81
CA LEU A 20 5.47 -0.76 -2.65
C LEU A 20 5.87 -2.18 -3.09
N ILE A 21 5.79 -3.17 -2.20
CA ILE A 21 6.10 -4.57 -2.51
C ILE A 21 5.16 -5.09 -3.60
N PHE A 22 3.86 -4.89 -3.42
CA PHE A 22 2.85 -5.34 -4.37
C PHE A 22 2.96 -4.63 -5.72
N LEU A 23 3.29 -3.33 -5.73
CA LEU A 23 3.58 -2.60 -6.97
C LEU A 23 4.81 -3.16 -7.69
N ALA A 24 5.91 -3.40 -6.97
CA ALA A 24 7.12 -3.95 -7.56
C ALA A 24 6.88 -5.34 -8.16
N LEU A 25 6.21 -6.23 -7.40
CA LEU A 25 5.82 -7.55 -7.88
C LEU A 25 4.92 -7.46 -9.13
N GLY A 26 3.90 -6.61 -9.10
CA GLY A 26 3.00 -6.45 -10.22
C GLY A 26 3.68 -5.91 -11.48
N VAL A 27 4.60 -4.94 -11.34
CA VAL A 27 5.41 -4.42 -12.45
C VAL A 27 6.32 -5.51 -13.02
N VAL A 28 6.97 -6.29 -12.16
CA VAL A 28 7.80 -7.44 -12.56
C VAL A 28 6.97 -8.44 -13.37
N GLU A 29 5.81 -8.86 -12.85
CA GLU A 29 4.94 -9.82 -13.54
C GLU A 29 4.40 -9.30 -14.88
N LEU A 30 4.07 -8.01 -14.97
CA LEU A 30 3.68 -7.36 -16.21
C LEU A 30 4.84 -7.32 -17.22
N ALA A 31 6.05 -7.03 -16.75
CA ALA A 31 7.25 -6.96 -17.60
C ALA A 31 7.63 -8.33 -18.19
N PHE A 32 7.53 -9.39 -17.40
CA PHE A 32 7.84 -10.75 -17.84
C PHE A 32 6.72 -11.39 -18.70
N ARG A 33 5.58 -10.70 -18.90
CA ARG A 33 4.42 -11.12 -19.71
C ARG A 33 3.85 -12.52 -19.41
N HIS A 34 4.35 -13.18 -18.36
CA HIS A 34 4.00 -14.56 -18.06
C HIS A 34 2.60 -14.66 -17.44
N SER A 35 2.13 -13.60 -16.79
CA SER A 35 0.83 -13.54 -16.11
C SER A 35 0.32 -12.10 -16.00
N PHE A 36 -0.17 -11.54 -17.12
CA PHE A 36 -0.67 -10.15 -17.18
C PHE A 36 -1.78 -9.86 -16.16
N PHE A 37 -2.72 -10.79 -15.98
CA PHE A 37 -3.79 -10.65 -15.00
C PHE A 37 -3.27 -10.58 -13.57
N LEU A 38 -2.32 -11.47 -13.23
CA LEU A 38 -1.71 -11.52 -11.91
C LEU A 38 -0.93 -10.22 -11.63
N GLY A 39 -0.18 -9.74 -12.62
CA GLY A 39 0.56 -8.48 -12.50
C GLY A 39 -0.36 -7.27 -12.30
N ALA A 40 -1.45 -7.19 -13.06
CA ALA A 40 -2.46 -6.15 -12.87
C ALA A 40 -3.13 -6.23 -11.49
N LEU A 41 -3.39 -7.43 -10.98
CA LEU A 41 -3.95 -7.65 -9.64
C LEU A 41 -2.97 -7.18 -8.55
N HIS A 42 -1.69 -7.54 -8.65
CA HIS A 42 -0.67 -7.10 -7.71
C HIS A 42 -0.48 -5.58 -7.73
N VAL A 43 -0.51 -4.93 -8.91
CA VAL A 43 -0.52 -3.46 -9.01
C VAL A 43 -1.74 -2.86 -8.32
N ALA A 44 -2.94 -3.40 -8.55
CA ALA A 44 -4.17 -2.92 -7.92
C ALA A 44 -4.14 -3.07 -6.39
N LEU A 45 -3.64 -4.20 -5.89
CA LEU A 45 -3.43 -4.43 -4.46
C LEU A 45 -2.44 -3.42 -3.88
N GLY A 46 -1.32 -3.17 -4.57
CA GLY A 46 -0.33 -2.19 -4.14
C GLY A 46 -0.90 -0.78 -4.01
N LEU A 47 -1.70 -0.36 -5.00
CA LEU A 47 -2.42 0.92 -4.95
C LEU A 47 -3.42 0.98 -3.79
N MET A 48 -4.15 -0.10 -3.53
CA MET A 48 -5.11 -0.17 -2.42
C MET A 48 -4.42 0.04 -1.06
N TRP A 49 -3.26 -0.56 -0.84
CA TRP A 49 -2.46 -0.36 0.37
C TRP A 49 -1.98 1.10 0.51
N LEU A 50 -1.53 1.74 -0.58
CA LEU A 50 -1.13 3.15 -0.57
C LEU A 50 -2.32 4.10 -0.28
N ILE A 51 -3.50 3.78 -0.80
CA ILE A 51 -4.74 4.49 -0.46
C ILE A 51 -5.02 4.35 1.03
N GLY A 52 -4.88 3.14 1.59
CA GLY A 52 -4.97 2.90 3.03
C GLY A 52 -4.02 3.77 3.84
N ALA A 53 -2.74 3.85 3.43
CA ALA A 53 -1.75 4.73 4.06
C ALA A 53 -2.18 6.21 4.00
N SER A 54 -2.68 6.66 2.85
CA SER A 54 -3.17 8.04 2.67
C SER A 54 -4.37 8.34 3.57
N LEU A 55 -5.31 7.40 3.71
CA LEU A 55 -6.47 7.57 4.60
C LEU A 55 -6.05 7.67 6.07
N VAL A 56 -5.11 6.84 6.51
CA VAL A 56 -4.57 6.89 7.88
C VAL A 56 -3.84 8.20 8.14
N TYR A 57 -3.07 8.67 7.16
CA TYR A 57 -2.40 9.97 7.20
C TYR A 57 -3.38 11.14 7.24
N ARG A 58 -4.41 11.16 6.38
CA ARG A 58 -5.43 12.22 6.33
C ARG A 58 -6.27 12.30 7.60
N ARG A 59 -6.49 11.16 8.26
CA ARG A 59 -7.19 11.11 9.55
C ARG A 59 -6.29 11.51 10.72
N ALA A 60 -5.02 11.85 10.50
CA ALA A 60 -4.15 12.32 11.56
C ALA A 60 -4.56 13.74 11.97
N PRO A 61 -4.81 14.01 13.26
CA PRO A 61 -5.06 15.37 13.71
C PRO A 61 -3.79 16.19 13.43
N ARG A 62 -3.95 17.31 12.72
CA ARG A 62 -2.88 18.28 12.48
C ARG A 62 -2.63 19.03 13.79
N ILE A 63 -1.79 18.46 14.66
CA ILE A 63 -1.31 19.09 15.90
C ILE A 63 0.21 19.03 15.92
#